data_AF-A0A971NKF0-F1
#
_entry.id   AF-A0A971NKF0-F1
#
_cell.length_a   1.000
_cell.length_b   1.000
_cell.length_c   1.000
_cell.angle_alpha   90.00
_cell.angle_beta   90.00
_cell.angle_gamma   90.00
#
_symmetry.space_group_name_H-M   'P 1'
#
loop_
_entity.id
_entity.type
_entity.pdbx_description
1 polymer ?
#
loop_
_entity_poly.entity_id
_entity_poly.type
_entity_poly.pdbx_seq_one_letter_code
_entity_poly.pdbx_strand_id
1 'polypeptide(L)'
;MREFELKYGCNPNQKPARIFMDNGSDLPITILNGRPGYINLLDAFNSWQLVKELSAATKLCSATSFKHVSPTSAAVGLKLSPELKKACFVDDIEGLGDSPLACAYARARGTDRMSSFGDWIALSEECDVVTASIIKREVSDGVIAPGFAPEALEILKTKKKGAYNIIRIDPDYVPEPREIKQVFGVTFEQGRNNFEINAGLLENVVTENKRLPESAVRDLIISLITLKYTQSNSVCFAMGGQAIGVGAGQQSRIHCTRLAGDKADKWNLRQSSAVLGLPFIADLPRAVRDNTIDVYLSEDSDDVRGDDVWQKFFTEQPRKLSFEEKREYLSKIEGVSLGSDAFFPFGDNIIRARRSGVTYVAQPGGSVRDDDVISECNANNMVMSFTGMRLFHH
;
A
#
# COMPACT_ATOMS: atom_id res chain seq x y z
N MET A 1 22.25 15.74 12.60
CA MET A 1 22.23 14.74 13.68
C MET A 1 23.08 13.58 13.21
N ARG A 2 24.26 13.30 13.80
CA ARG A 2 25.19 12.28 13.27
C ARG A 2 24.80 10.83 13.60
N GLU A 3 24.24 10.61 14.79
CA GLU A 3 23.73 9.31 15.20
C GLU A 3 22.50 9.47 16.08
N PHE A 4 21.73 8.39 16.24
CA PHE A 4 20.56 8.35 17.10
C PHE A 4 20.47 7.01 17.84
N GLU A 5 20.47 7.06 19.17
CA GLU A 5 20.34 5.90 20.04
C GLU A 5 18.89 5.41 20.11
N LEU A 6 18.72 4.11 19.86
CA LEU A 6 17.42 3.44 19.85
C LEU A 6 17.18 2.68 21.16
N LYS A 7 15.91 2.54 21.53
CA LYS A 7 15.52 1.82 22.75
C LYS A 7 15.99 0.35 22.73
N TYR A 8 15.98 -0.28 21.56
CA TYR A 8 16.42 -1.64 21.24
C TYR A 8 16.38 -1.85 19.71
N GLY A 9 16.87 -2.97 19.22
CA GLY A 9 16.86 -3.40 17.81
C GLY A 9 15.49 -3.89 17.35
N CYS A 10 15.42 -4.99 16.60
CA CYS A 10 14.12 -5.55 16.18
C CYS A 10 13.26 -6.00 17.38
N ASN A 11 13.89 -6.46 18.46
CA ASN A 11 13.22 -6.96 19.66
C ASN A 11 13.79 -6.34 20.94
N PRO A 12 13.01 -6.26 22.04
CA PRO A 12 13.43 -5.63 23.30
C PRO A 12 14.75 -6.14 23.92
N ASN A 13 15.12 -7.40 23.67
CA ASN A 13 16.35 -8.02 24.15
C ASN A 13 17.60 -7.67 23.32
N GLN A 14 17.44 -7.05 22.14
CA GLN A 14 18.55 -6.69 21.26
C GLN A 14 19.04 -5.28 21.57
N LYS A 15 19.94 -5.17 22.55
CA LYS A 15 20.58 -3.91 22.97
C LYS A 15 22.10 -4.08 23.00
N PRO A 16 22.89 -3.02 22.74
CA PRO A 16 22.46 -1.67 22.32
C PRO A 16 21.95 -1.64 20.87
N ALA A 17 21.29 -0.54 20.48
CA ALA A 17 20.88 -0.29 19.10
C ALA A 17 20.98 1.21 18.78
N ARG A 18 21.40 1.53 17.55
CA ARG A 18 21.51 2.92 17.05
C ARG A 18 21.42 2.95 15.52
N ILE A 19 21.18 4.12 14.95
CA ILE A 19 21.42 4.42 13.53
C ILE A 19 22.51 5.49 13.41
N PHE A 20 23.35 5.38 12.38
CA PHE A 20 24.44 6.30 12.07
C PHE A 20 24.85 6.14 10.60
N MET A 21 25.55 7.13 10.06
CA MET A 21 26.18 7.06 8.73
C MET A 21 27.64 6.62 8.88
N ASP A 22 28.07 5.57 8.16
CA ASP A 22 29.42 4.99 8.30
C ASP A 22 30.54 5.97 7.92
N ASN A 23 30.27 6.87 6.97
CA ASN A 23 31.17 7.96 6.56
C ASN A 23 31.23 9.13 7.57
N GLY A 24 30.49 9.06 8.68
CA GLY A 24 30.44 10.10 9.70
C GLY A 24 29.60 11.34 9.34
N SER A 25 28.85 11.31 8.23
CA SER A 25 27.95 12.40 7.84
C SER A 25 26.73 12.52 8.78
N ASP A 26 26.00 13.62 8.67
CA ASP A 26 24.70 13.74 9.33
C ASP A 26 23.68 12.78 8.71
N LEU A 27 22.76 12.28 9.53
CA LEU A 27 21.56 11.58 9.09
C LEU A 27 20.68 12.56 8.28
N PRO A 28 20.01 12.11 7.21
CA PRO A 28 19.16 12.96 6.36
C PRO A 28 17.80 13.27 7.01
N ILE A 29 17.67 13.09 8.32
CA ILE A 29 16.41 13.22 9.04
C ILE A 29 16.54 14.13 10.26
N THR A 30 15.43 14.78 10.61
CA THR A 30 15.23 15.51 11.87
C THR A 30 14.02 14.90 12.58
N ILE A 31 14.18 14.50 13.84
CA ILE A 31 13.05 14.04 14.67
C ILE A 31 12.39 15.28 15.27
N LEU A 32 11.17 15.59 14.82
CA LEU A 32 10.41 16.75 15.28
C LEU A 32 9.57 16.44 16.52
N ASN A 33 9.19 15.17 16.71
CA ASN A 33 8.44 14.71 17.88
C ASN A 33 8.60 13.19 18.07
N GLY A 34 8.39 12.71 19.30
CA GLY A 34 8.44 11.29 19.65
C GLY A 34 9.87 10.72 19.76
N ARG A 35 9.96 9.40 19.76
CA ARG A 35 11.22 8.64 19.84
C ARG A 35 11.10 7.39 18.97
N PRO A 36 11.37 7.49 17.65
CA PRO A 36 11.18 6.37 16.72
C PRO A 36 12.07 5.18 17.11
N GLY A 37 11.52 3.96 17.01
CA GLY A 37 12.24 2.72 17.23
C GLY A 37 12.95 2.19 15.99
N TYR A 38 13.63 1.04 16.13
CA TYR A 38 14.35 0.40 15.02
C TYR A 38 13.43 0.07 13.84
N ILE A 39 12.32 -0.62 14.09
CA ILE A 39 11.34 -1.00 13.05
C ILE A 39 10.70 0.24 12.43
N ASN A 40 10.41 1.27 13.22
CA ASN A 40 9.87 2.53 12.70
C ASN A 40 10.79 3.16 11.64
N LEU A 41 12.11 3.10 11.83
CA LEU A 41 13.06 3.65 10.88
C LEU A 41 13.22 2.76 9.63
N LEU A 42 13.08 1.42 9.77
CA LEU A 42 13.00 0.52 8.62
C LEU A 42 11.78 0.83 7.75
N ASP A 43 10.62 1.04 8.38
CA ASP A 43 9.41 1.48 7.68
C ASP A 43 9.61 2.86 7.06
N ALA A 44 10.17 3.82 7.82
CA ALA A 44 10.35 5.20 7.36
C ALA A 44 11.23 5.31 6.11
N PHE A 45 12.38 4.63 6.08
CA PHE A 45 13.30 4.77 4.95
C PHE A 45 12.79 4.05 3.69
N ASN A 46 12.10 2.92 3.81
CA ASN A 46 11.49 2.26 2.65
C ASN A 46 10.27 3.04 2.14
N SER A 47 9.38 3.47 3.05
CA SER A 47 8.18 4.23 2.69
C SER A 47 8.51 5.58 2.06
N TRP A 48 9.55 6.28 2.54
CA TRP A 48 10.01 7.53 1.93
C TRP A 48 10.47 7.34 0.49
N GLN A 49 11.30 6.33 0.23
CA GLN A 49 11.79 6.05 -1.13
C GLN A 49 10.64 5.71 -2.08
N LEU A 50 9.64 4.96 -1.60
CA LEU A 50 8.43 4.66 -2.36
C LEU A 50 7.73 5.97 -2.79
N VAL A 51 7.39 6.85 -1.87
CA VAL A 51 6.61 8.08 -2.21
C VAL A 51 7.43 9.08 -3.03
N LYS A 52 8.75 9.13 -2.83
CA LYS A 52 9.66 9.95 -3.64
C LYS A 52 9.66 9.48 -5.09
N GLU A 53 9.84 8.18 -5.33
CA GLU A 53 9.82 7.62 -6.68
C GLU A 53 8.43 7.70 -7.31
N LEU A 54 7.38 7.44 -6.54
CA LEU A 54 6.02 7.48 -7.05
C LEU A 54 5.63 8.90 -7.49
N SER A 55 5.98 9.93 -6.69
CA SER A 55 5.78 11.33 -7.08
C SER A 55 6.60 11.69 -8.33
N ALA A 56 7.86 11.27 -8.39
CA ALA A 56 8.72 11.52 -9.54
C ALA A 56 8.19 10.88 -10.85
N ALA A 57 7.70 9.64 -10.78
CA ALA A 57 7.23 8.88 -11.94
C ALA A 57 5.85 9.34 -12.43
N THR A 58 4.96 9.74 -11.51
CA THR A 58 3.57 10.10 -11.85
C THR A 58 3.33 11.61 -11.95
N LYS A 59 4.25 12.43 -11.46
CA LYS A 59 4.12 13.90 -11.33
C LYS A 59 2.92 14.31 -10.47
N LEU A 60 2.51 13.44 -9.54
CA LEU A 60 1.42 13.67 -8.60
C LEU A 60 1.96 13.48 -7.19
N CYS A 61 1.44 14.25 -6.22
CA CYS A 61 1.75 13.96 -4.82
C CYS A 61 1.33 12.53 -4.47
N SER A 62 2.05 11.92 -3.55
CA SER A 62 1.79 10.54 -3.18
C SER A 62 1.94 10.29 -1.69
N ALA A 63 1.32 9.21 -1.24
CA ALA A 63 1.38 8.75 0.13
C ALA A 63 1.38 7.22 0.17
N THR A 64 1.93 6.67 1.24
CA THR A 64 1.89 5.23 1.51
C THR A 64 1.69 4.97 2.99
N SER A 65 1.07 3.83 3.28
CA SER A 65 0.91 3.28 4.62
C SER A 65 1.76 2.01 4.69
N PHE A 66 2.71 1.96 5.62
CA PHE A 66 3.63 0.84 5.82
C PHE A 66 3.33 0.09 7.11
N LYS A 67 3.53 -1.22 7.06
CA LYS A 67 3.50 -2.08 8.24
C LYS A 67 4.49 -3.22 8.04
N HIS A 68 5.39 -3.42 9.00
CA HIS A 68 6.38 -4.50 8.96
C HIS A 68 7.23 -4.50 7.68
N VAL A 69 7.75 -3.33 7.30
CA VAL A 69 8.68 -3.11 6.19
C VAL A 69 8.08 -3.50 4.83
N SER A 70 6.77 -3.34 4.68
CA SER A 70 6.05 -3.45 3.42
C SER A 70 4.89 -2.46 3.37
N PRO A 71 4.55 -1.92 2.19
CA PRO A 71 3.36 -1.11 2.03
C PRO A 71 2.10 -1.96 2.19
N THR A 72 1.15 -1.50 2.99
CA THR A 72 -0.24 -1.99 2.91
C THR A 72 -0.88 -1.51 1.61
N SER A 73 -0.51 -0.30 1.17
CA SER A 73 -0.83 0.30 -0.12
C SER A 73 0.02 1.57 -0.34
N ALA A 74 0.11 2.00 -1.59
CA ALA A 74 0.59 3.30 -2.01
C ALA A 74 -0.37 3.93 -3.02
N ALA A 75 -0.49 5.25 -2.99
CA ALA A 75 -1.46 5.98 -3.81
C ALA A 75 -0.97 7.37 -4.19
N VAL A 76 -1.54 7.88 -5.29
CA VAL A 76 -1.37 9.26 -5.76
C VAL A 76 -2.59 10.12 -5.43
N GLY A 77 -2.41 11.45 -5.43
CA GLY A 77 -3.40 12.44 -5.01
C GLY A 77 -4.56 12.69 -5.99
N LEU A 78 -5.30 11.65 -6.36
CA LEU A 78 -6.54 11.77 -7.15
C LEU A 78 -7.77 11.87 -6.25
N LYS A 79 -8.74 12.72 -6.62
CA LYS A 79 -10.00 12.86 -5.89
C LYS A 79 -10.71 11.51 -5.72
N LEU A 80 -11.21 11.23 -4.53
CA LEU A 80 -11.96 10.01 -4.23
C LEU A 80 -13.41 10.16 -4.70
N SER A 81 -14.01 9.08 -5.25
CA SER A 81 -15.45 9.04 -5.51
C SER A 81 -16.24 9.07 -4.19
N PRO A 82 -17.54 9.40 -4.21
CA PRO A 82 -18.38 9.35 -3.00
C PRO A 82 -18.34 8.00 -2.28
N GLU A 83 -18.37 6.90 -3.02
CA GLU A 83 -18.33 5.53 -2.51
C GLU A 83 -16.98 5.24 -1.85
N LEU A 84 -15.88 5.65 -2.49
CA LEU A 84 -14.54 5.45 -1.96
C LEU A 84 -14.29 6.32 -0.73
N LYS A 85 -14.81 7.56 -0.68
CA LYS A 85 -14.75 8.39 0.55
C LYS A 85 -15.41 7.69 1.72
N LYS A 86 -16.61 7.12 1.52
CA LYS A 86 -17.31 6.34 2.55
C LYS A 86 -16.54 5.08 2.92
N ALA A 87 -16.04 4.31 1.96
CA ALA A 87 -15.27 3.10 2.21
C ALA A 87 -13.95 3.37 2.97
N CYS A 88 -13.35 4.54 2.75
CA CYS A 88 -12.14 4.99 3.46
C CYS A 88 -12.43 5.71 4.79
N PHE A 89 -13.70 5.90 5.14
CA PHE A 89 -14.17 6.69 6.30
C PHE A 89 -13.65 8.13 6.31
N VAL A 90 -13.70 8.81 5.16
CA VAL A 90 -13.27 10.22 4.98
C VAL A 90 -14.31 11.08 4.26
N ASP A 91 -15.56 10.60 4.17
CA ASP A 91 -16.69 11.35 3.63
C ASP A 91 -17.09 12.55 4.49
N ASP A 92 -16.66 12.57 5.74
CA ASP A 92 -16.85 13.65 6.73
C ASP A 92 -15.71 14.69 6.75
N ILE A 93 -14.66 14.54 5.94
CA ILE A 93 -13.52 15.47 5.92
C ILE A 93 -13.78 16.64 4.97
N GLU A 94 -13.97 17.81 5.55
CA GLU A 94 -14.04 19.08 4.81
C GLU A 94 -12.71 19.37 4.09
N GLY A 95 -12.80 19.91 2.87
CA GLY A 95 -11.62 20.26 2.05
C GLY A 95 -10.85 19.06 1.47
N LEU A 96 -11.26 17.81 1.70
CA LEU A 96 -10.57 16.62 1.17
C LEU A 96 -10.35 16.70 -0.35
N GLY A 97 -11.35 17.17 -1.10
CA GLY A 97 -11.29 17.24 -2.56
C GLY A 97 -10.28 18.27 -3.10
N ASP A 98 -9.80 19.18 -2.26
CA ASP A 98 -8.88 20.26 -2.61
C ASP A 98 -7.49 20.06 -2.00
N SER A 99 -7.29 18.98 -1.22
CA SER A 99 -6.00 18.50 -0.74
C SER A 99 -5.62 17.20 -1.44
N PRO A 100 -4.78 17.28 -2.50
CA PRO A 100 -4.28 16.09 -3.19
C PRO A 100 -3.54 15.12 -2.26
N LEU A 101 -2.74 15.64 -1.31
CA LEU A 101 -1.98 14.79 -0.39
C LEU A 101 -2.90 14.05 0.59
N ALA A 102 -3.95 14.71 1.10
CA ALA A 102 -4.95 14.05 1.93
C ALA A 102 -5.72 12.98 1.14
N CYS A 103 -6.02 13.23 -0.14
CA CYS A 103 -6.58 12.21 -1.04
C CYS A 103 -5.64 11.01 -1.19
N ALA A 104 -4.34 11.23 -1.41
CA ALA A 104 -3.35 10.17 -1.52
C ALA A 104 -3.31 9.32 -0.24
N TYR A 105 -3.24 9.96 0.93
CA TYR A 105 -3.18 9.23 2.21
C TYR A 105 -4.48 8.48 2.54
N ALA A 106 -5.64 9.09 2.28
CA ALA A 106 -6.93 8.44 2.45
C ALA A 106 -7.06 7.17 1.59
N ARG A 107 -6.52 7.18 0.38
CA ARG A 107 -6.45 6.01 -0.50
C ARG A 107 -5.50 4.95 0.01
N ALA A 108 -4.27 5.33 0.35
CA ALA A 108 -3.25 4.41 0.85
C ALA A 108 -3.75 3.68 2.11
N ARG A 109 -4.13 4.40 3.15
CA ARG A 109 -4.67 3.80 4.39
C ARG A 109 -5.97 3.03 4.15
N GLY A 110 -6.84 3.58 3.33
CA GLY A 110 -8.18 3.05 3.10
C GLY A 110 -8.22 1.70 2.37
N THR A 111 -7.12 1.33 1.70
CA THR A 111 -7.02 0.07 0.94
C THR A 111 -7.21 -1.14 1.85
N ASP A 112 -6.38 -1.26 2.88
CA ASP A 112 -6.41 -2.33 3.87
C ASP A 112 -6.30 -1.69 5.26
N ARG A 113 -7.46 -1.31 5.81
CA ARG A 113 -7.54 -0.56 7.07
C ARG A 113 -7.10 -1.38 8.28
N MET A 114 -7.26 -2.71 8.22
CA MET A 114 -6.77 -3.63 9.26
C MET A 114 -5.25 -3.68 9.28
N SER A 115 -4.61 -3.91 8.12
CA SER A 115 -3.15 -3.92 8.03
C SER A 115 -2.54 -2.56 8.37
N SER A 116 -3.26 -1.47 8.09
CA SER A 116 -2.83 -0.09 8.38
C SER A 116 -3.02 0.32 9.86
N PHE A 117 -3.49 -0.58 10.73
CA PHE A 117 -3.59 -0.30 12.15
C PHE A 117 -2.21 -0.13 12.80
N GLY A 118 -1.90 1.09 13.23
CA GLY A 118 -0.56 1.42 13.72
C GLY A 118 0.49 1.44 12.60
N ASP A 119 0.11 1.91 11.42
CA ASP A 119 1.00 2.07 10.27
C ASP A 119 2.11 3.10 10.50
N TRP A 120 3.13 3.05 9.66
CA TRP A 120 4.03 4.16 9.42
C TRP A 120 3.66 4.85 8.12
N ILE A 121 3.53 6.18 8.15
CA ILE A 121 3.06 6.98 7.01
C ILE A 121 4.26 7.63 6.34
N ALA A 122 4.32 7.61 5.01
CA ALA A 122 5.18 8.53 4.27
C ALA A 122 4.37 9.41 3.31
N LEU A 123 4.78 10.66 3.18
CA LEU A 123 4.17 11.70 2.35
C LEU A 123 5.23 12.29 1.43
N SER A 124 4.95 12.41 0.12
CA SER A 124 5.93 12.97 -0.84
C SER A 124 6.12 14.48 -0.71
N GLU A 125 5.11 15.18 -0.17
CA GLU A 125 5.07 16.65 -0.05
C GLU A 125 4.94 17.08 1.42
N GLU A 126 4.99 18.40 1.65
CA GLU A 126 4.68 18.98 2.95
C GLU A 126 3.29 18.55 3.44
N CYS A 127 3.21 18.06 4.68
CA CYS A 127 1.96 17.65 5.30
C CYS A 127 1.07 18.87 5.59
N ASP A 128 -0.09 18.94 4.95
CA ASP A 128 -1.11 19.96 5.17
C ASP A 128 -2.08 19.63 6.33
N VAL A 129 -2.91 20.61 6.70
CA VAL A 129 -3.88 20.49 7.80
C VAL A 129 -4.93 19.40 7.56
N VAL A 130 -5.36 19.22 6.31
CA VAL A 130 -6.37 18.23 5.95
C VAL A 130 -5.80 16.82 6.13
N THR A 131 -4.59 16.58 5.66
CA THR A 131 -3.83 15.33 5.82
C THR A 131 -3.61 15.04 7.30
N ALA A 132 -3.10 16.03 8.06
CA ALA A 132 -2.92 15.91 9.51
C ALA A 132 -4.23 15.59 10.25
N SER A 133 -5.37 16.13 9.81
CA SER A 133 -6.69 15.87 10.42
C SER A 133 -7.16 14.43 10.19
N ILE A 134 -6.89 13.85 9.02
CA ILE A 134 -7.13 12.42 8.76
C ILE A 134 -6.22 11.58 9.66
N ILE A 135 -4.92 11.91 9.72
CA ILE A 135 -3.97 11.17 10.55
C ILE A 135 -4.38 11.23 12.03
N LYS A 136 -4.80 12.40 12.54
CA LYS A 136 -5.14 12.64 13.95
C LYS A 136 -6.06 11.58 14.54
N ARG A 137 -7.15 11.28 13.82
CA ARG A 137 -8.22 10.38 14.28
C ARG A 137 -7.95 8.89 14.07
N GLU A 138 -6.84 8.55 13.43
CA GLU A 138 -6.47 7.18 13.07
C GLU A 138 -5.39 6.61 14.01
N VAL A 139 -5.34 5.28 14.18
CA VAL A 139 -4.24 4.63 14.91
C VAL A 139 -3.05 4.47 13.96
N SER A 140 -1.94 5.14 14.28
CA SER A 140 -0.71 5.18 13.49
C SER A 140 0.51 5.29 14.41
N ASP A 141 1.66 4.79 13.97
CA ASP A 141 2.92 4.77 14.70
C ASP A 141 3.85 5.95 14.42
N GLY A 142 3.74 6.58 13.25
CA GLY A 142 4.50 7.78 12.91
C GLY A 142 4.34 8.22 11.47
N VAL A 143 4.91 9.38 11.16
CA VAL A 143 4.91 9.94 9.81
C VAL A 143 6.28 10.48 9.44
N ILE A 144 6.70 10.26 8.18
CA ILE A 144 7.86 10.88 7.54
C ILE A 144 7.42 11.72 6.34
N ALA A 145 7.93 12.94 6.23
CA ALA A 145 7.61 13.88 5.15
C ALA A 145 8.77 14.88 4.95
N PRO A 146 8.89 15.56 3.79
CA PRO A 146 9.91 16.60 3.60
C PRO A 146 9.62 17.86 4.43
N GLY A 147 8.36 18.08 4.82
CA GLY A 147 7.93 19.24 5.59
C GLY A 147 6.58 19.02 6.29
N PHE A 148 6.24 19.93 7.19
CA PHE A 148 4.94 19.97 7.86
C PHE A 148 4.53 21.44 8.02
N ALA A 149 3.32 21.78 7.58
CA ALA A 149 2.74 23.08 7.90
C ALA A 149 2.67 23.26 9.43
N PRO A 150 2.88 24.47 9.98
CA PRO A 150 2.90 24.68 11.43
C PRO A 150 1.66 24.14 12.15
N GLU A 151 0.47 24.40 11.61
CA GLU A 151 -0.80 23.95 12.15
C GLU A 151 -0.97 22.43 12.05
N ALA A 152 -0.49 21.83 10.96
CA ALA A 152 -0.47 20.38 10.78
C ALA A 152 0.44 19.70 11.80
N LEU A 153 1.62 20.28 12.06
CA LEU A 153 2.57 19.79 13.06
C LEU A 153 1.96 19.82 14.47
N GLU A 154 1.29 20.92 14.85
CA GLU A 154 0.63 21.03 16.15
C GLU A 154 -0.51 20.01 16.29
N ILE A 155 -1.31 19.78 15.24
CA ILE A 155 -2.32 18.71 15.22
C ILE A 155 -1.67 17.34 15.48
N LEU A 156 -0.60 17.01 14.77
CA LEU A 156 0.05 15.70 14.86
C LEU A 156 0.72 15.47 16.22
N LYS A 157 1.31 16.50 16.84
CA LYS A 157 1.88 16.41 18.19
C LYS A 157 0.86 16.02 19.26
N THR A 158 -0.43 16.29 19.06
CA THR A 158 -1.47 15.86 20.03
C THR A 158 -1.68 14.34 20.08
N LYS A 159 -1.26 13.59 19.05
CA LYS A 159 -1.45 12.14 18.98
C LYS A 159 -0.59 11.40 19.99
N LYS A 160 -1.05 10.21 20.39
CA LYS A 160 -0.37 9.33 21.36
C LYS A 160 0.06 10.08 22.63
N LYS A 161 -0.79 10.97 23.15
CA LYS A 161 -0.54 11.78 24.35
C LYS A 161 0.78 12.57 24.26
N GLY A 162 1.09 13.15 23.10
CA GLY A 162 2.33 13.90 22.89
C GLY A 162 3.49 13.08 22.31
N ALA A 163 3.38 11.75 22.26
CA ALA A 163 4.50 10.86 21.93
C ALA A 163 4.51 10.35 20.48
N TYR A 164 3.68 10.90 19.59
CA TYR A 164 3.61 10.46 18.19
C TYR A 164 4.90 10.79 17.44
N ASN A 165 5.42 9.84 16.65
CA ASN A 165 6.69 10.03 15.94
C ASN A 165 6.47 10.89 14.69
N ILE A 166 7.23 11.98 14.58
CA ILE A 166 7.18 12.89 13.44
C ILE A 166 8.61 13.11 12.96
N ILE A 167 8.90 12.67 11.74
CA ILE A 167 10.23 12.76 11.13
C ILE A 167 10.15 13.68 9.92
N ARG A 168 11.00 14.69 9.88
CA ARG A 168 11.28 15.45 8.65
C ARG A 168 12.48 14.84 7.95
N ILE A 169 12.40 14.62 6.64
CA ILE A 169 13.51 14.13 5.82
C ILE A 169 13.98 15.21 4.85
N ASP A 170 15.27 15.26 4.58
CA ASP A 170 15.84 16.06 3.50
C ASP A 170 15.43 15.45 2.14
N PRO A 171 14.62 16.15 1.32
CA PRO A 171 14.18 15.60 0.04
C PRO A 171 15.31 15.45 -0.98
N ASP A 172 16.38 16.24 -0.84
CA ASP A 172 17.51 16.26 -1.78
C ASP A 172 18.58 15.21 -1.45
N TYR A 173 18.46 14.56 -0.29
CA TYR A 173 19.35 13.49 0.08
C TYR A 173 19.28 12.33 -0.93
N VAL A 174 20.48 11.88 -1.33
CA VAL A 174 20.70 10.70 -2.18
C VAL A 174 21.66 9.77 -1.43
N PRO A 175 21.29 8.51 -1.17
CA PRO A 175 22.18 7.58 -0.48
C PRO A 175 23.41 7.19 -1.33
N GLU A 176 24.44 6.60 -0.72
CA GLU A 176 25.69 6.08 -1.34
C GLU A 176 25.53 4.77 -2.13
N PRO A 177 25.78 4.69 -3.46
CA PRO A 177 25.30 3.63 -4.38
C PRO A 177 25.44 2.16 -3.95
N ARG A 178 26.32 1.90 -3.00
CA ARG A 178 26.62 0.61 -2.39
C ARG A 178 25.94 0.48 -1.03
N GLU A 179 25.35 -0.68 -0.76
CA GLU A 179 24.81 -1.03 0.54
C GLU A 179 25.48 -2.27 1.12
N ILE A 180 25.54 -2.31 2.45
CA ILE A 180 26.16 -3.38 3.22
C ILE A 180 25.16 -3.85 4.28
N LYS A 181 24.99 -5.17 4.40
CA LYS A 181 24.24 -5.78 5.51
C LYS A 181 24.97 -6.98 6.07
N GLN A 182 24.73 -7.29 7.34
CA GLN A 182 25.26 -8.52 7.96
C GLN A 182 24.17 -9.57 8.12
N VAL A 183 24.48 -10.81 7.74
CA VAL A 183 23.64 -11.98 8.00
C VAL A 183 24.53 -13.04 8.63
N PHE A 184 24.17 -13.51 9.82
CA PHE A 184 24.94 -14.52 10.57
C PHE A 184 26.43 -14.13 10.78
N GLY A 185 26.69 -12.83 10.97
CA GLY A 185 28.06 -12.30 11.13
C GLY A 185 28.86 -12.18 9.83
N VAL A 186 28.32 -12.63 8.70
CA VAL A 186 28.93 -12.47 7.37
C VAL A 186 28.44 -11.17 6.75
N THR A 187 29.37 -10.43 6.15
CA THR A 187 29.08 -9.14 5.50
C THR A 187 28.72 -9.36 4.04
N PHE A 188 27.53 -8.92 3.66
CA PHE A 188 27.03 -8.88 2.29
C PHE A 188 27.16 -7.46 1.77
N GLU A 189 27.66 -7.31 0.55
CA GLU A 189 27.82 -6.02 -0.12
C GLU A 189 27.21 -6.11 -1.52
N GLN A 190 26.42 -5.11 -1.90
CA GLN A 190 25.83 -5.01 -3.24
C GLN A 190 25.63 -3.55 -3.65
N GLY A 191 25.36 -3.33 -4.94
CA GLY A 191 24.76 -2.08 -5.40
C GLY A 191 23.29 -2.02 -4.98
N ARG A 192 22.81 -0.85 -4.57
CA ARG A 192 21.40 -0.64 -4.30
C ARG A 192 20.53 -0.81 -5.54
N ASN A 193 19.26 -1.09 -5.34
CA ASN A 193 18.26 -1.02 -6.40
C ASN A 193 17.90 0.44 -6.77
N ASN A 194 18.77 1.10 -7.53
CA ASN A 194 18.54 2.44 -8.09
C ASN A 194 17.78 2.40 -9.43
N PHE A 195 17.16 1.28 -9.79
CA PHE A 195 16.46 1.14 -11.06
C PHE A 195 15.23 2.07 -11.10
N GLU A 196 15.18 2.95 -12.10
CA GLU A 196 14.09 3.90 -12.27
C GLU A 196 12.87 3.22 -12.89
N ILE A 197 11.69 3.41 -12.29
CA ILE A 197 10.42 2.92 -12.83
C ILE A 197 9.65 4.08 -13.46
N ASN A 198 9.42 4.02 -14.77
CA ASN A 198 8.67 5.02 -15.55
C ASN A 198 7.88 4.35 -16.68
N ALA A 199 7.17 5.14 -17.49
CA ALA A 199 6.30 4.62 -18.55
C ALA A 199 7.05 3.83 -19.64
N GLY A 200 8.34 4.10 -19.87
CA GLY A 200 9.15 3.41 -20.89
C GLY A 200 9.29 1.91 -20.63
N LEU A 201 9.17 1.47 -19.38
CA LEU A 201 9.14 0.05 -19.02
C LEU A 201 7.96 -0.74 -19.58
N LEU A 202 6.92 -0.04 -20.02
CA LEU A 202 5.67 -0.65 -20.50
C LEU A 202 5.60 -0.68 -22.04
N GLU A 203 6.67 -0.29 -22.74
CA GLU A 203 6.70 -0.24 -24.21
C GLU A 203 6.73 -1.63 -24.85
N ASN A 204 7.36 -2.61 -24.19
CA ASN A 204 7.44 -3.98 -24.68
C ASN A 204 6.14 -4.76 -24.39
N VAL A 205 5.07 -4.41 -25.10
CA VAL A 205 3.78 -5.10 -25.03
C VAL A 205 3.86 -6.39 -25.86
N VAL A 206 3.66 -7.54 -25.21
CA VAL A 206 3.84 -8.86 -25.83
C VAL A 206 2.53 -9.53 -26.30
N THR A 207 1.38 -9.07 -25.80
CA THR A 207 0.03 -9.58 -26.16
C THR A 207 -0.49 -8.99 -27.46
N GLU A 208 -1.50 -9.62 -28.09
CA GLU A 208 -2.15 -9.11 -29.30
C GLU A 208 -2.83 -7.75 -29.07
N ASN A 209 -3.53 -7.59 -27.95
CA ASN A 209 -4.07 -6.30 -27.54
C ASN A 209 -2.92 -5.39 -27.09
N LYS A 210 -2.73 -4.27 -27.81
CA LYS A 210 -1.70 -3.26 -27.55
C LYS A 210 -2.24 -2.00 -26.86
N ARG A 211 -3.55 -1.94 -26.55
CA ARG A 211 -4.19 -0.72 -26.05
C ARG A 211 -3.90 -0.52 -24.56
N LEU A 212 -2.89 0.29 -24.26
CA LEU A 212 -2.53 0.66 -22.89
C LEU A 212 -2.91 2.13 -22.61
N PRO A 213 -4.07 2.42 -21.98
CA PRO A 213 -4.48 3.79 -21.69
C PRO A 213 -3.63 4.41 -20.56
N GLU A 214 -3.57 5.74 -20.50
CA GLU A 214 -2.79 6.47 -19.49
C GLU A 214 -3.14 6.09 -18.04
N SER A 215 -4.40 5.78 -17.75
CA SER A 215 -4.80 5.30 -16.43
C SER A 215 -4.17 3.96 -16.07
N ALA A 216 -4.04 3.05 -17.04
CA ALA A 216 -3.37 1.76 -16.86
C ALA A 216 -1.86 1.93 -16.72
N VAL A 217 -1.25 2.82 -17.50
CA VAL A 217 0.18 3.18 -17.35
C VAL A 217 0.45 3.67 -15.93
N ARG A 218 -0.34 4.62 -15.43
CA ARG A 218 -0.22 5.14 -14.06
C ARG A 218 -0.38 4.02 -13.02
N ASP A 219 -1.41 3.19 -13.15
CA ASP A 219 -1.72 2.15 -12.17
C ASP A 219 -0.68 1.00 -12.20
N LEU A 220 -0.10 0.66 -13.36
CA LEU A 220 1.04 -0.25 -13.47
C LEU A 220 2.32 0.34 -12.85
N ILE A 221 2.60 1.64 -13.05
CA ILE A 221 3.72 2.33 -12.39
C ILE A 221 3.55 2.30 -10.86
N ILE A 222 2.35 2.60 -10.36
CA ILE A 222 2.03 2.48 -8.92
C ILE A 222 2.31 1.06 -8.44
N SER A 223 1.84 0.05 -9.18
CA SER A 223 2.04 -1.35 -8.82
C SER A 223 3.53 -1.72 -8.76
N LEU A 224 4.30 -1.41 -9.80
CA LEU A 224 5.73 -1.73 -9.88
C LEU A 224 6.56 -1.00 -8.81
N ILE A 225 6.30 0.28 -8.56
CA ILE A 225 6.99 1.03 -7.50
C ILE A 225 6.61 0.48 -6.11
N THR A 226 5.35 0.10 -5.90
CA THR A 226 4.92 -0.56 -4.65
C THR A 226 5.70 -1.86 -4.43
N LEU A 227 5.85 -2.67 -5.48
CA LEU A 227 6.55 -3.96 -5.43
C LEU A 227 8.05 -3.81 -5.16
N LYS A 228 8.70 -2.80 -5.74
CA LYS A 228 10.12 -2.49 -5.49
C LYS A 228 10.46 -2.32 -4.01
N TYR A 229 9.47 -1.91 -3.20
CA TYR A 229 9.59 -1.68 -1.75
C TYR A 229 8.75 -2.64 -0.90
N THR A 230 8.32 -3.77 -1.46
CA THR A 230 7.56 -4.82 -0.75
C THR A 230 8.43 -6.05 -0.56
N GLN A 231 8.46 -6.62 0.65
CA GLN A 231 9.22 -7.84 0.94
C GLN A 231 8.82 -8.96 -0.04
N SER A 232 9.82 -9.59 -0.67
CA SER A 232 9.60 -10.58 -1.73
C SER A 232 9.25 -11.98 -1.21
N ASN A 233 8.53 -12.80 -1.99
CA ASN A 233 7.96 -12.46 -3.30
C ASN A 233 6.67 -11.63 -3.15
N SER A 234 6.47 -10.70 -4.08
CA SER A 234 5.36 -9.76 -4.03
C SER A 234 4.56 -9.63 -5.34
N VAL A 235 3.26 -9.41 -5.21
CA VAL A 235 2.30 -9.18 -6.31
C VAL A 235 1.37 -8.03 -5.91
N CYS A 236 1.09 -7.12 -6.83
CA CYS A 236 0.32 -5.90 -6.54
C CYS A 236 -0.76 -5.66 -7.60
N PHE A 237 -2.00 -5.56 -7.12
CA PHE A 237 -3.15 -5.10 -7.89
C PHE A 237 -3.32 -3.60 -7.65
N ALA A 238 -3.50 -2.82 -8.71
CA ALA A 238 -3.67 -1.38 -8.65
C ALA A 238 -4.82 -0.91 -9.55
N MET A 239 -5.55 0.10 -9.08
CA MET A 239 -6.68 0.69 -9.81
C MET A 239 -6.93 2.10 -9.31
N GLY A 240 -7.24 3.02 -10.23
CA GLY A 240 -7.74 4.35 -9.86
C GLY A 240 -6.73 5.20 -9.10
N GLY A 241 -5.43 5.00 -9.34
CA GLY A 241 -4.36 5.76 -8.70
C GLY A 241 -3.89 5.21 -7.36
N GLN A 242 -4.20 3.95 -7.02
CA GLN A 242 -3.69 3.31 -5.80
C GLN A 242 -3.45 1.80 -5.98
N ALA A 243 -2.54 1.24 -5.19
CA ALA A 243 -2.51 -0.19 -4.94
C ALA A 243 -3.78 -0.58 -4.15
N ILE A 244 -4.52 -1.57 -4.64
CA ILE A 244 -5.78 -2.06 -4.04
C ILE A 244 -5.63 -3.46 -3.40
N GLY A 245 -4.52 -4.15 -3.67
CA GLY A 245 -4.20 -5.44 -3.05
C GLY A 245 -2.73 -5.77 -3.20
N VAL A 246 -2.02 -5.90 -2.08
CA VAL A 246 -0.58 -6.19 -2.03
C VAL A 246 -0.34 -7.50 -1.29
N GLY A 247 0.31 -8.44 -1.98
CA GLY A 247 0.89 -9.64 -1.39
C GLY A 247 2.38 -9.45 -1.15
N ALA A 248 2.84 -9.85 0.04
CA ALA A 248 4.21 -9.65 0.50
C ALA A 248 4.74 -10.90 1.21
N GLY A 249 6.04 -11.14 1.11
CA GLY A 249 6.77 -12.18 1.84
C GLY A 249 6.36 -13.61 1.49
N GLN A 250 5.71 -13.82 0.34
CA GLN A 250 5.21 -15.14 -0.04
C GLN A 250 6.28 -15.96 -0.76
N GLN A 251 6.17 -17.28 -0.72
CA GLN A 251 7.15 -18.19 -1.31
C GLN A 251 6.70 -18.74 -2.68
N SER A 252 5.38 -18.86 -2.88
CA SER A 252 4.77 -19.34 -4.13
C SER A 252 4.12 -18.18 -4.87
N ARG A 253 4.42 -18.05 -6.18
CA ARG A 253 3.90 -16.96 -7.01
C ARG A 253 2.37 -16.97 -7.05
N ILE A 254 1.75 -18.13 -7.30
CA ILE A 254 0.28 -18.25 -7.35
C ILE A 254 -0.36 -18.00 -5.98
N HIS A 255 0.28 -18.38 -4.87
CA HIS A 255 -0.24 -18.06 -3.54
C HIS A 255 -0.18 -16.55 -3.28
N CYS A 256 0.89 -15.88 -3.71
CA CYS A 256 0.98 -14.42 -3.64
C CYS A 256 -0.10 -13.75 -4.48
N THR A 257 -0.33 -14.22 -5.70
CA THR A 257 -1.40 -13.71 -6.59
C THR A 257 -2.79 -13.91 -5.99
N ARG A 258 -3.07 -15.06 -5.38
CA ARG A 258 -4.34 -15.32 -4.68
C ARG A 258 -4.53 -14.37 -3.51
N LEU A 259 -3.53 -14.25 -2.63
CA LEU A 259 -3.56 -13.39 -1.45
C LEU A 259 -3.76 -11.90 -1.83
N ALA A 260 -3.00 -11.41 -2.81
CA ALA A 260 -3.12 -10.03 -3.28
C ALA A 260 -4.48 -9.79 -3.96
N GLY A 261 -4.97 -10.75 -4.75
CA GLY A 261 -6.29 -10.71 -5.37
C GLY A 261 -7.42 -10.71 -4.36
N ASP A 262 -7.34 -11.50 -3.28
CA ASP A 262 -8.38 -11.55 -2.25
C ASP A 262 -8.49 -10.21 -1.51
N LYS A 263 -7.36 -9.52 -1.30
CA LYS A 263 -7.33 -8.14 -0.79
C LYS A 263 -8.00 -7.16 -1.75
N ALA A 264 -7.68 -7.25 -3.04
CA ALA A 264 -8.32 -6.41 -4.07
C ALA A 264 -9.84 -6.65 -4.16
N ASP A 265 -10.28 -7.90 -4.01
CA ASP A 265 -11.70 -8.26 -3.99
C ASP A 265 -12.40 -7.64 -2.77
N LYS A 266 -11.81 -7.76 -1.57
CA LYS A 266 -12.32 -7.10 -0.35
C LYS A 266 -12.39 -5.58 -0.50
N TRP A 267 -11.36 -4.95 -1.07
CA TRP A 267 -11.36 -3.50 -1.33
C TRP A 267 -12.51 -3.07 -2.25
N ASN A 268 -12.77 -3.83 -3.31
CA ASN A 268 -13.90 -3.56 -4.21
C ASN A 268 -15.24 -3.77 -3.52
N LEU A 269 -15.42 -4.89 -2.80
CA LEU A 269 -16.67 -5.22 -2.10
C LEU A 269 -17.04 -4.20 -1.02
N ARG A 270 -16.04 -3.59 -0.37
CA ARG A 270 -16.25 -2.50 0.61
C ARG A 270 -16.94 -1.26 0.04
N GLN A 271 -16.94 -1.10 -1.28
CA GLN A 271 -17.60 0.01 -1.98
C GLN A 271 -19.01 -0.38 -2.50
N SER A 272 -19.43 -1.64 -2.32
CA SER A 272 -20.77 -2.08 -2.71
C SER A 272 -21.85 -1.42 -1.84
N SER A 273 -23.04 -1.22 -2.40
CA SER A 273 -24.18 -0.68 -1.66
C SER A 273 -24.55 -1.53 -0.43
N ALA A 274 -24.35 -2.84 -0.51
CA ALA A 274 -24.58 -3.76 0.61
C ALA A 274 -23.67 -3.46 1.80
N VAL A 275 -22.39 -3.12 1.56
CA VAL A 275 -21.44 -2.79 2.64
C VAL A 275 -21.58 -1.34 3.09
N LEU A 276 -21.72 -0.40 2.14
CA LEU A 276 -21.88 1.02 2.46
C LEU A 276 -23.20 1.32 3.19
N GLY A 277 -24.20 0.46 3.02
CA GLY A 277 -25.50 0.53 3.70
C GLY A 277 -25.60 -0.28 4.99
N LEU A 278 -24.48 -0.84 5.51
CA LEU A 278 -24.53 -1.61 6.77
C LEU A 278 -25.05 -0.74 7.93
N PRO A 279 -26.06 -1.22 8.68
CA PRO A 279 -26.77 -0.41 9.67
C PRO A 279 -26.02 -0.39 11.00
N PHE A 280 -24.83 0.22 11.04
CA PHE A 280 -24.01 0.29 12.25
C PHE A 280 -24.69 1.09 13.38
N ILE A 281 -24.48 0.68 14.63
CA ILE A 281 -24.81 1.52 15.78
C ILE A 281 -23.96 2.82 15.76
N ALA A 282 -24.53 3.92 16.26
CA ALA A 282 -23.94 5.25 16.13
C ALA A 282 -22.53 5.36 16.75
N ASP A 283 -22.35 4.82 17.95
CA ASP A 283 -21.13 4.99 18.75
C ASP A 283 -20.07 3.89 18.52
N LEU A 284 -20.17 3.12 17.43
CA LEU A 284 -19.21 2.06 17.15
C LEU A 284 -17.82 2.66 16.81
N PRO A 285 -16.74 2.31 17.55
CA PRO A 285 -15.40 2.82 17.25
C PRO A 285 -14.95 2.45 15.84
N ARG A 286 -14.27 3.36 15.13
CA ARG A 286 -13.86 3.16 13.72
C ARG A 286 -13.07 1.87 13.49
N ALA A 287 -12.12 1.55 14.38
CA ALA A 287 -11.36 0.31 14.29
C ALA A 287 -12.22 -0.95 14.48
N VAL A 288 -13.27 -0.88 15.31
CA VAL A 288 -14.22 -2.00 15.47
C VAL A 288 -15.07 -2.12 14.21
N ARG A 289 -15.56 -1.00 13.67
CA ARG A 289 -16.29 -0.96 12.40
C ARG A 289 -15.50 -1.58 11.25
N ASP A 290 -14.20 -1.25 11.14
CA ASP A 290 -13.29 -1.84 10.15
C ASP A 290 -13.23 -3.36 10.26
N ASN A 291 -12.96 -3.88 11.47
CA ASN A 291 -12.93 -5.33 11.72
C ASN A 291 -14.28 -5.98 11.42
N THR A 292 -15.39 -5.34 11.81
CA THR A 292 -16.74 -5.85 11.53
C THR A 292 -17.01 -5.97 10.04
N ILE A 293 -16.57 -5.00 9.22
CA ILE A 293 -16.71 -5.07 7.76
C ILE A 293 -15.88 -6.21 7.18
N ASP A 294 -14.64 -6.40 7.64
CA ASP A 294 -13.78 -7.48 7.14
C ASP A 294 -14.37 -8.87 7.45
N VAL A 295 -14.85 -9.06 8.68
CA VAL A 295 -15.53 -10.31 9.09
C VAL A 295 -16.85 -10.49 8.34
N TYR A 296 -17.65 -9.43 8.18
CA TYR A 296 -18.89 -9.49 7.39
C TYR A 296 -18.63 -9.97 5.93
N LEU A 297 -17.49 -9.60 5.36
CA LEU A 297 -17.09 -10.00 4.01
C LEU A 297 -16.42 -11.38 3.94
N SER A 298 -16.01 -11.98 5.06
CA SER A 298 -15.40 -13.31 5.09
C SER A 298 -16.44 -14.44 5.10
N GLU A 299 -15.95 -15.69 5.17
CA GLU A 299 -16.80 -16.87 5.37
C GLU A 299 -17.39 -16.90 6.78
N ASP A 300 -16.67 -16.32 7.75
CA ASP A 300 -17.03 -16.20 9.16
C ASP A 300 -17.99 -15.03 9.44
N SER A 301 -18.75 -14.59 8.43
CA SER A 301 -19.67 -13.44 8.56
C SER A 301 -20.66 -13.55 9.73
N ASP A 302 -20.99 -14.77 10.15
CA ASP A 302 -21.92 -15.02 11.25
C ASP A 302 -21.30 -14.70 12.64
N ASP A 303 -19.97 -14.50 12.74
CA ASP A 303 -19.29 -14.00 13.95
C ASP A 303 -19.67 -12.54 14.31
N VAL A 304 -20.18 -11.79 13.33
CA VAL A 304 -20.71 -10.43 13.53
C VAL A 304 -22.20 -10.34 13.26
N ARG A 305 -22.79 -11.35 12.62
CA ARG A 305 -24.19 -11.34 12.17
C ARG A 305 -25.10 -12.33 12.88
N GLY A 306 -24.56 -13.28 13.64
CA GLY A 306 -25.34 -14.29 14.33
C GLY A 306 -26.32 -13.70 15.34
N ASP A 307 -27.39 -14.43 15.64
CA ASP A 307 -28.55 -13.97 16.42
C ASP A 307 -28.18 -13.43 17.80
N ASP A 308 -27.11 -13.97 18.39
CA ASP A 308 -26.60 -13.61 19.73
C ASP A 308 -25.56 -12.48 19.75
N VAL A 309 -25.12 -11.99 18.58
CA VAL A 309 -23.97 -11.08 18.48
C VAL A 309 -24.21 -9.80 17.68
N TRP A 310 -25.12 -9.81 16.70
CA TRP A 310 -25.25 -8.70 15.76
C TRP A 310 -25.59 -7.36 16.42
N GLN A 311 -26.36 -7.37 17.52
CA GLN A 311 -26.79 -6.19 18.27
C GLN A 311 -25.62 -5.40 18.87
N LYS A 312 -24.43 -6.03 18.98
CA LYS A 312 -23.19 -5.35 19.42
C LYS A 312 -22.66 -4.38 18.37
N PHE A 313 -23.03 -4.56 17.11
CA PHE A 313 -22.45 -3.85 15.97
C PHE A 313 -23.48 -3.08 15.14
N PHE A 314 -24.70 -3.61 15.04
CA PHE A 314 -25.73 -3.12 14.12
C PHE A 314 -27.06 -2.76 14.83
N THR A 315 -27.84 -1.86 14.23
CA THR A 315 -29.20 -1.50 14.68
C THR A 315 -30.27 -2.49 14.21
N GLU A 316 -29.99 -3.22 13.13
CA GLU A 316 -30.76 -4.37 12.65
C GLU A 316 -29.80 -5.45 12.13
N GLN A 317 -30.21 -6.72 12.18
CA GLN A 317 -29.37 -7.83 11.71
C GLN A 317 -29.17 -7.70 10.19
N PRO A 318 -27.94 -7.49 9.69
CA PRO A 318 -27.76 -7.37 8.26
C PRO A 318 -27.99 -8.72 7.58
N ARG A 319 -28.36 -8.70 6.30
CA ARG A 319 -28.45 -9.93 5.51
C ARG A 319 -27.06 -10.51 5.21
N LYS A 320 -26.99 -11.83 5.02
CA LYS A 320 -25.77 -12.47 4.49
C LYS A 320 -25.60 -12.06 3.04
N LEU A 321 -24.37 -11.68 2.67
CA LEU A 321 -24.00 -11.51 1.27
C LEU A 321 -23.53 -12.87 0.73
N SER A 322 -24.27 -13.43 -0.24
CA SER A 322 -23.96 -14.75 -0.78
C SER A 322 -22.65 -14.76 -1.58
N PHE A 323 -22.11 -15.95 -1.82
CA PHE A 323 -20.94 -16.11 -2.69
C PHE A 323 -21.25 -15.60 -4.11
N GLU A 324 -22.40 -15.94 -4.66
CA GLU A 324 -22.87 -15.52 -5.99
C GLU A 324 -23.00 -14.00 -6.09
N GLU A 325 -23.57 -13.34 -5.08
CA GLU A 325 -23.69 -11.87 -5.07
C GLU A 325 -22.33 -11.18 -5.04
N LYS A 326 -21.39 -11.69 -4.22
CA LYS A 326 -20.00 -11.19 -4.21
C LYS A 326 -19.37 -11.37 -5.59
N ARG A 327 -19.55 -12.54 -6.22
CA ARG A 327 -19.00 -12.84 -7.55
C ARG A 327 -19.65 -12.00 -8.65
N GLU A 328 -20.94 -11.73 -8.59
CA GLU A 328 -21.66 -10.89 -9.55
C GLU A 328 -21.23 -9.41 -9.44
N TYR A 329 -20.96 -8.93 -8.23
CA TYR A 329 -20.39 -7.61 -8.04
C TYR A 329 -18.98 -7.54 -8.64
N LEU A 330 -18.11 -8.50 -8.30
CA LEU A 330 -16.72 -8.52 -8.74
C LEU A 330 -16.56 -8.76 -10.25
N SER A 331 -17.51 -9.45 -10.91
CA SER A 331 -17.46 -9.67 -12.37
C SER A 331 -17.64 -8.39 -13.18
N LYS A 332 -18.21 -7.34 -12.59
CA LYS A 332 -18.40 -6.02 -13.19
C LYS A 332 -17.17 -5.11 -13.04
N ILE A 333 -16.17 -5.53 -12.25
CA ILE A 333 -14.92 -4.79 -12.08
C ILE A 333 -14.00 -5.10 -13.25
N GLU A 334 -13.51 -4.07 -13.92
CA GLU A 334 -12.55 -4.13 -15.02
C GLU A 334 -11.57 -2.96 -14.92
N GLY A 335 -10.50 -2.98 -15.71
CA GLY A 335 -9.50 -1.91 -15.72
C GLY A 335 -8.40 -2.05 -14.67
N VAL A 336 -8.37 -3.15 -13.90
CA VAL A 336 -7.36 -3.36 -12.86
C VAL A 336 -6.01 -3.68 -13.50
N SER A 337 -4.96 -3.11 -12.94
CA SER A 337 -3.56 -3.33 -13.31
C SER A 337 -2.88 -4.29 -12.35
N LEU A 338 -2.13 -5.25 -12.88
CA LEU A 338 -1.39 -6.26 -12.11
C LEU A 338 0.11 -6.10 -12.34
N GLY A 339 0.88 -6.02 -11.25
CA GLY A 339 2.34 -6.08 -11.27
C GLY A 339 2.84 -7.32 -10.54
N SER A 340 3.99 -7.84 -10.96
CA SER A 340 4.72 -8.90 -10.25
C SER A 340 6.21 -8.60 -10.20
N ASP A 341 6.82 -8.78 -9.02
CA ASP A 341 8.25 -8.52 -8.80
C ASP A 341 9.18 -9.51 -9.53
N ALA A 342 8.65 -10.68 -9.93
CA ALA A 342 9.30 -11.65 -10.81
C ALA A 342 8.32 -12.24 -11.82
N PHE A 343 8.82 -13.09 -12.72
CA PHE A 343 7.99 -13.64 -13.79
C PHE A 343 6.86 -14.53 -13.26
N PHE A 344 5.79 -14.67 -14.06
CA PHE A 344 4.74 -15.64 -13.80
C PHE A 344 5.14 -17.02 -14.36
N PRO A 345 5.18 -18.08 -13.53
CA PRO A 345 5.58 -19.40 -14.03
C PRO A 345 4.55 -20.08 -14.94
N PHE A 346 3.25 -19.80 -14.73
CA PHE A 346 2.12 -20.44 -15.42
C PHE A 346 0.94 -19.47 -15.59
N GLY A 347 0.05 -19.77 -16.54
CA GLY A 347 -1.17 -18.98 -16.82
C GLY A 347 -2.18 -18.91 -15.65
N ASP A 348 -2.08 -19.77 -14.64
CA ASP A 348 -2.95 -19.78 -13.46
C ASP A 348 -3.00 -18.44 -12.68
N ASN A 349 -1.89 -17.70 -12.72
CA ASN A 349 -1.80 -16.35 -12.16
C ASN A 349 -2.72 -15.37 -12.91
N ILE A 350 -2.76 -15.47 -14.24
CA ILE A 350 -3.62 -14.63 -15.10
C ILE A 350 -5.09 -15.01 -14.89
N ILE A 351 -5.39 -16.31 -14.81
CA ILE A 351 -6.75 -16.80 -14.50
C ILE A 351 -7.24 -16.26 -13.15
N ARG A 352 -6.40 -16.31 -12.10
CA ARG A 352 -6.77 -15.73 -10.79
C ARG A 352 -6.93 -14.22 -10.88
N ALA A 353 -6.04 -13.52 -11.57
CA ALA A 353 -6.07 -12.08 -11.69
C ALA A 353 -7.32 -11.57 -12.43
N ARG A 354 -7.75 -12.25 -13.50
CA ARG A 354 -8.97 -11.92 -14.26
C ARG A 354 -10.20 -11.87 -13.37
N ARG A 355 -10.27 -12.76 -12.38
CA ARG A 355 -11.41 -12.86 -11.44
C ARG A 355 -11.57 -11.64 -10.52
N SER A 356 -10.55 -10.77 -10.49
CA SER A 356 -10.51 -9.48 -9.78
C SER A 356 -10.41 -8.30 -10.75
N GLY A 357 -10.87 -8.47 -12.00
CA GLY A 357 -10.99 -7.37 -12.96
C GLY A 357 -9.71 -6.95 -13.67
N VAL A 358 -8.64 -7.75 -13.58
CA VAL A 358 -7.37 -7.43 -14.25
C VAL A 358 -7.54 -7.42 -15.77
N THR A 359 -7.00 -6.37 -16.38
CA THR A 359 -6.99 -6.13 -17.84
C THR A 359 -5.61 -5.71 -18.34
N TYR A 360 -4.74 -5.21 -17.46
CA TYR A 360 -3.38 -4.79 -17.77
C TYR A 360 -2.39 -5.48 -16.83
N VAL A 361 -1.29 -6.00 -17.37
CA VAL A 361 -0.29 -6.78 -16.62
C VAL A 361 1.12 -6.27 -16.94
N ALA A 362 1.96 -6.12 -15.92
CA ALA A 362 3.40 -5.90 -16.05
C ALA A 362 4.16 -6.95 -15.25
N GLN A 363 5.09 -7.63 -15.90
CA GLN A 363 5.99 -8.61 -15.29
C GLN A 363 7.33 -8.60 -16.02
N PRO A 364 8.44 -9.07 -15.43
CA PRO A 364 9.75 -9.02 -16.11
C PRO A 364 9.86 -9.87 -17.38
N GLY A 365 9.07 -10.94 -17.49
CA GLY A 365 9.34 -12.00 -18.47
C GLY A 365 10.54 -12.86 -18.08
N GLY A 366 10.85 -13.87 -18.90
CA GLY A 366 11.95 -14.82 -18.68
C GLY A 366 11.49 -16.18 -18.12
N SER A 367 10.19 -16.48 -18.16
CA SER A 367 9.71 -17.84 -17.87
C SER A 367 9.93 -18.75 -19.08
N VAL A 368 10.28 -20.01 -18.86
CA VAL A 368 10.28 -21.04 -19.92
C VAL A 368 8.88 -21.23 -20.51
N ARG A 369 7.84 -20.76 -19.81
CA ARG A 369 6.43 -20.83 -20.20
C ARG A 369 5.80 -19.45 -20.41
N ASP A 370 6.59 -18.45 -20.84
CA ASP A 370 6.03 -17.14 -21.16
C ASP A 370 4.91 -17.24 -22.22
N ASP A 371 5.03 -18.15 -23.20
CA ASP A 371 3.98 -18.38 -24.21
C ASP A 371 2.63 -18.80 -23.60
N ASP A 372 2.62 -19.60 -22.53
CA ASP A 372 1.40 -20.02 -21.81
C ASP A 372 0.73 -18.81 -21.14
N VAL A 373 1.54 -17.98 -20.48
CA VAL A 373 1.09 -16.76 -19.79
C VAL A 373 0.56 -15.72 -20.79
N ILE A 374 1.25 -15.53 -21.91
CA ILE A 374 0.83 -14.62 -22.99
C ILE A 374 -0.46 -15.13 -23.64
N SER A 375 -0.56 -16.44 -23.89
CA SER A 375 -1.76 -17.05 -24.48
C SER A 375 -2.98 -16.85 -23.59
N GLU A 376 -2.86 -17.02 -22.26
CA GLU A 376 -3.95 -16.76 -21.33
C GLU A 376 -4.36 -15.29 -21.31
N CYS A 377 -3.42 -14.35 -21.40
CA CYS A 377 -3.75 -12.93 -21.56
C CYS A 377 -4.49 -12.65 -22.87
N ASN A 378 -4.01 -13.19 -24.00
CA ASN A 378 -4.65 -13.02 -25.31
C ASN A 378 -6.07 -13.60 -25.33
N ALA A 379 -6.28 -14.79 -24.77
CA ALA A 379 -7.58 -15.44 -24.65
C ALA A 379 -8.61 -14.58 -23.89
N ASN A 380 -8.14 -13.68 -23.01
CA ASN A 380 -8.96 -12.78 -22.21
C ASN A 380 -8.87 -11.31 -22.66
N ASN A 381 -8.30 -11.03 -23.85
CA ASN A 381 -8.10 -9.69 -24.41
C ASN A 381 -7.37 -8.71 -23.47
N MET A 382 -6.45 -9.23 -22.66
CA MET A 382 -5.62 -8.43 -21.75
C MET A 382 -4.39 -7.87 -22.45
N VAL A 383 -3.83 -6.80 -21.88
CA VAL A 383 -2.53 -6.24 -22.28
C VAL A 383 -1.46 -6.70 -21.29
N MET A 384 -0.36 -7.26 -21.79
CA MET A 384 0.80 -7.60 -20.97
C MET A 384 2.06 -6.91 -21.49
N SER A 385 2.79 -6.24 -20.59
CA SER A 385 4.11 -5.65 -20.85
C SER A 385 5.20 -6.45 -20.14
N PHE A 386 6.27 -6.77 -20.87
CA PHE A 386 7.49 -7.35 -20.29
C PHE A 386 8.46 -6.23 -19.92
N THR A 387 8.66 -6.05 -18.61
CA THR A 387 9.51 -4.96 -18.07
C THR A 387 11.00 -5.25 -18.20
N GLY A 388 11.40 -6.52 -18.34
CA GLY A 388 12.79 -6.94 -18.35
C GLY A 388 13.51 -6.78 -17.00
N MET A 389 12.82 -6.35 -15.94
CA MET A 389 13.44 -6.02 -14.65
C MET A 389 12.74 -6.71 -13.47
N ARG A 390 13.54 -7.47 -12.71
CA ARG A 390 13.11 -8.13 -11.47
C ARG A 390 13.26 -7.17 -10.27
N LEU A 391 12.29 -7.19 -9.36
CA LEU A 391 12.17 -6.24 -8.26
C LEU A 391 12.23 -6.89 -6.87
N PHE A 392 13.13 -7.87 -6.68
CA PHE A 392 13.26 -8.53 -5.37
C PHE A 392 13.74 -7.58 -4.26
N HIS A 393 13.16 -7.74 -3.07
CA HIS A 393 13.47 -6.94 -1.88
C HIS A 393 13.46 -7.81 -0.61
N HIS A 394 14.58 -7.81 0.14
CA HIS A 394 14.86 -8.68 1.30
C HIS A 394 15.75 -8.06 2.37
#